data_AF-T4ZYH8-F1
#
_entry.id   AF-T4ZYH8-F1
#
_cell.length_a   1.000
_cell.length_b   1.000
_cell.length_c   1.000
_cell.angle_alpha   90.00
_cell.angle_beta   90.00
_cell.angle_gamma   90.00
#
_symmetry.space_group_name_H-M   'P 1'
#
loop_
_entity.id
_entity.type
_entity.pdbx_description
1 polymer ?
#
loop_
_entity_poly.entity_id
_entity_poly.type
_entity_poly.pdbx_seq_one_letter_code
_entity_poly.pdbx_strand_id
1 'polypeptide(L)'
;MSVVIPTLMARATGEGQEAYGETSARLLELAAVDQGAFRAIVGAMSGGQRAFLEDVIRSGRHAANGADKASADVSQQPSITLKMDFGG
;
A
#
# COMPACT_ATOMS: atom_id res chain seq x y z
N MET A 1 0.38 -14.32 -13.86
CA MET A 1 -0.30 -13.55 -12.78
C MET A 1 -1.13 -14.38 -11.81
N SER A 2 -1.54 -15.63 -12.14
CA SER A 2 -2.50 -16.40 -11.32
C SER A 2 -2.10 -16.65 -9.86
N VAL A 3 -0.79 -16.68 -9.56
CA VAL A 3 -0.29 -16.85 -8.18
C VAL A 3 -0.06 -15.51 -7.48
N VAL A 4 0.25 -14.45 -8.24
CA VAL A 4 0.71 -13.15 -7.70
C VAL A 4 -0.41 -12.36 -7.02
N ILE A 5 -1.60 -12.31 -7.63
CA ILE A 5 -2.73 -11.59 -7.04
C ILE A 5 -3.17 -12.26 -5.72
N PRO A 6 -3.36 -13.60 -5.68
CA PRO A 6 -3.68 -14.28 -4.42
C PRO A 6 -2.61 -14.12 -3.33
N THR A 7 -1.31 -14.13 -3.67
CA THR A 7 -0.26 -13.94 -2.66
C THR A 7 -0.24 -12.54 -2.10
N LEU A 8 -0.43 -11.51 -2.93
CA LEU A 8 -0.58 -10.12 -2.48
C LEU A 8 -1.80 -9.96 -1.56
N MET A 9 -2.91 -10.62 -1.87
CA MET A 9 -4.09 -10.61 -1.00
C MET A 9 -3.86 -11.34 0.32
N ALA A 10 -3.22 -12.52 0.29
CA ALA A 10 -2.89 -13.26 1.51
C ALA A 10 -1.96 -12.44 2.43
N ARG A 11 -1.00 -11.71 1.84
CA ARG A 11 -0.14 -10.77 2.57
C ARG A 11 -0.96 -9.67 3.24
N ALA A 12 -1.86 -9.02 2.51
CA ALA A 12 -2.74 -8.00 3.07
C ALA A 12 -3.61 -8.55 4.22
N THR A 13 -4.10 -9.78 4.11
CA THR A 13 -4.84 -10.42 5.21
C THR A 13 -3.97 -10.64 6.47
N GLY A 14 -2.70 -11.00 6.30
CA GLY A 14 -1.79 -11.27 7.43
C GLY A 14 -1.18 -10.02 8.07
N GLU A 15 -0.82 -9.02 7.26
CA GLU A 15 -0.14 -7.79 7.70
C GLU A 15 -1.13 -6.64 8.02
N GLY A 16 -2.37 -6.73 7.54
CA GLY A 16 -3.39 -5.72 7.81
C GLY A 16 -3.16 -4.40 7.07
N GLN A 17 -3.73 -3.31 7.60
CA GLN A 17 -3.87 -2.02 6.91
C GLN A 17 -2.53 -1.39 6.48
N GLU A 18 -1.44 -1.66 7.19
CA GLU A 18 -0.10 -1.16 6.84
C GLU A 18 0.35 -1.66 5.45
N ALA A 19 -0.05 -2.88 5.08
CA ALA A 19 0.27 -3.47 3.79
C ALA A 19 -0.69 -3.03 2.66
N TYR A 20 -1.83 -2.39 2.97
CA TYR A 20 -2.88 -2.10 1.97
C TYR A 20 -2.44 -1.05 0.96
N GLY A 21 -1.67 -0.05 1.39
CA GLY A 21 -1.11 0.97 0.51
C GLY A 21 -0.28 0.36 -0.62
N GLU A 22 0.79 -0.36 -0.26
CA GLU A 22 1.66 -1.03 -1.24
C GLU A 22 0.88 -2.08 -2.04
N THR A 23 0.06 -2.91 -1.37
CA THR A 23 -0.70 -3.97 -2.04
C THR A 23 -1.64 -3.39 -3.10
N SER A 24 -2.34 -2.29 -2.80
CA SER A 24 -3.22 -1.62 -3.76
C SER A 24 -2.45 -1.11 -4.98
N ALA A 25 -1.27 -0.50 -4.78
CA ALA A 25 -0.45 -0.01 -5.88
C ALA A 25 0.00 -1.15 -6.79
N ARG A 26 0.50 -2.25 -6.22
CA ARG A 26 0.91 -3.45 -6.96
C ARG A 26 -0.25 -4.07 -7.74
N LEU A 27 -1.44 -4.15 -7.14
CA LEU A 27 -2.63 -4.66 -7.82
C LEU A 27 -3.02 -3.78 -9.03
N LEU A 28 -2.94 -2.46 -8.89
CA LEU A 28 -3.24 -1.53 -9.97
C LEU A 28 -2.18 -1.56 -11.07
N GLU A 29 -0.90 -1.69 -10.73
CA GLU A 29 0.18 -1.90 -11.69
C GLU A 29 -0.04 -3.18 -12.52
N LEU A 30 -0.39 -4.29 -11.87
CA LEU A 30 -0.69 -5.55 -12.56
C LEU A 30 -1.92 -5.40 -13.48
N ALA A 31 -2.95 -4.69 -13.03
CA ALA A 31 -4.11 -4.38 -13.86
C ALA A 31 -3.75 -3.49 -15.06
N ALA A 32 -2.81 -2.55 -14.91
CA ALA A 32 -2.35 -1.70 -16.00
C ALA A 32 -1.52 -2.47 -17.05
N VAL A 33 -0.74 -3.47 -16.62
CA VAL A 33 0.06 -4.33 -17.50
C VAL A 33 -0.82 -5.28 -18.32
N ASP A 34 -1.78 -5.96 -17.69
CA ASP A 34 -2.70 -6.87 -18.38
C ASP A 34 -4.09 -6.88 -17.73
N GLN A 35 -4.97 -6.02 -18.29
CA GLN A 35 -6.35 -5.91 -17.84
C GLN A 35 -7.15 -7.20 -18.06
N GLY A 36 -6.85 -7.96 -19.12
CA GLY A 36 -7.57 -9.18 -19.47
C GLY A 36 -7.34 -10.27 -18.44
N ALA A 37 -6.08 -10.54 -18.13
CA ALA A 37 -5.68 -11.49 -17.10
C ALA A 37 -6.17 -11.06 -15.71
N PHE A 38 -6.05 -9.76 -15.37
CA PHE A 38 -6.54 -9.24 -14.10
C PHE A 38 -8.06 -9.46 -13.94
N ARG A 39 -8.86 -9.10 -14.96
CA ARG A 39 -10.31 -9.31 -14.94
C ARG A 39 -10.69 -10.78 -14.88
N ALA A 40 -9.97 -11.66 -15.58
CA ALA A 40 -10.21 -13.10 -15.52
C ALA A 40 -9.99 -13.65 -14.09
N ILE A 41 -8.91 -13.23 -13.43
CA ILE A 41 -8.60 -13.64 -12.05
C ILE A 41 -9.66 -13.10 -11.07
N VAL A 42 -10.00 -11.81 -11.16
CA VAL A 42 -11.05 -11.20 -10.31
C VAL A 42 -12.42 -11.84 -10.58
N GLY A 43 -12.72 -12.21 -11.83
CA GLY A 43 -13.92 -12.93 -12.23
C GLY A 43 -14.05 -14.32 -11.60
N ALA A 44 -12.91 -15.01 -11.39
CA ALA A 44 -12.86 -16.32 -10.75
C ALA A 44 -12.92 -16.28 -9.21
N MET A 45 -12.79 -15.10 -8.58
CA MET A 45 -12.86 -14.94 -7.13
C MET A 45 -14.26 -15.15 -6.56
N SER A 46 -14.33 -15.65 -5.32
CA SER A 46 -15.58 -15.65 -4.54
C SER A 46 -16.01 -14.23 -4.19
N GLY A 47 -17.29 -14.05 -3.82
CA GLY A 47 -17.81 -12.74 -3.42
C GLY A 47 -17.03 -12.10 -2.26
N GLY A 48 -16.63 -12.89 -1.26
CA GLY A 48 -15.83 -12.40 -0.13
C GLY A 48 -14.41 -11.99 -0.53
N GLN A 49 -13.77 -12.75 -1.41
CA GLN A 49 -12.44 -12.39 -1.94
C GLN A 49 -12.51 -11.10 -2.76
N ARG A 50 -13.53 -10.95 -3.60
CA ARG A 50 -13.71 -9.74 -4.41
C ARG A 50 -13.98 -8.52 -3.54
N ALA A 51 -14.85 -8.65 -2.53
CA ALA A 51 -15.11 -7.58 -1.57
C ALA A 51 -13.85 -7.17 -0.81
N PHE A 52 -13.02 -8.13 -0.39
CA PHE A 52 -11.74 -7.83 0.27
C PHE A 52 -10.76 -7.11 -0.67
N LEU A 53 -10.64 -7.54 -1.92
CA LEU A 53 -9.82 -6.86 -2.92
C LEU A 53 -10.27 -5.40 -3.13
N GLU A 54 -11.58 -5.15 -3.20
CA GLU A 54 -12.13 -3.81 -3.30
C GLU A 54 -11.80 -2.94 -2.08
N ASP A 55 -11.87 -3.52 -0.87
CA ASP A 55 -11.53 -2.82 0.37
C ASP A 55 -10.03 -2.46 0.44
N VAL A 56 -9.15 -3.39 0.05
CA VAL A 56 -7.70 -3.14 -0.04
C VAL A 56 -7.41 -2.00 -1.04
N ILE A 57 -8.03 -2.01 -2.23
CA ILE A 57 -7.84 -0.95 -3.23
C ILE A 57 -8.35 0.40 -2.73
N ARG A 58 -9.52 0.43 -2.08
CA ARG A 58 -10.11 1.66 -1.54
C ARG A 58 -9.24 2.24 -0.43
N SER A 59 -8.89 1.41 0.55
CA SER A 59 -8.07 1.80 1.70
C SER A 59 -6.67 2.26 1.28
N GLY A 60 -6.06 1.57 0.33
CA GLY A 60 -4.75 1.97 -0.20
C GLY A 60 -4.77 3.30 -0.95
N ARG A 61 -5.87 3.64 -1.64
CA ARG A 61 -6.07 4.96 -2.24
C ARG A 61 -6.20 6.07 -1.20
N HIS A 62 -6.87 5.78 -0.08
CA HIS A 62 -6.96 6.74 1.04
C HIS A 62 -5.59 6.96 1.70
N ALA A 63 -4.78 5.92 1.86
CA ALA A 63 -3.41 6.03 2.37
C ALA A 63 -2.51 6.87 1.44
N ALA A 64 -2.58 6.64 0.13
CA ALA A 64 -1.83 7.41 -0.86
C ALA A 64 -2.22 8.90 -0.84
N ASN A 65 -3.51 9.22 -0.80
CA ASN A 65 -3.99 10.61 -0.77
C ASN A 65 -3.76 11.31 0.58
N GLY A 66 -3.63 10.54 1.68
CA GLY A 66 -3.30 11.06 3.01
C GLY A 66 -1.83 11.42 3.17
N ALA A 67 -0.93 10.66 2.52
CA ALA A 67 0.50 10.92 2.53
C ALA A 67 0.85 12.26 1.85
N ASP A 68 0.17 12.62 0.76
CA ASP A 68 0.34 13.93 0.09
C ASP A 68 -0.05 15.12 0.99
N LYS A 69 -0.94 14.93 1.97
CA LYS A 69 -1.30 15.96 2.96
C LYS A 69 -0.37 16.00 4.17
N ALA A 70 0.34 14.92 4.48
CA ALA A 70 1.31 14.87 5.56
C ALA A 70 2.71 15.38 5.13
N SER A 71 3.05 15.30 3.85
CA SER A 71 4.35 15.78 3.33
C SER A 71 4.45 17.31 3.16
N ALA A 72 3.38 18.06 3.36
CA ALA A 72 3.42 19.53 3.37
C ALA A 72 3.86 20.13 4.73
N ASP A 73 3.94 19.32 5.79
CA ASP A 73 4.32 19.75 7.15
C ASP A 73 5.51 18.95 7.72
N VAL A 74 6.48 18.61 6.87
CA VAL A 74 7.81 18.13 7.30
C VAL A 74 8.90 18.97 6.63
N SER A 75 8.64 20.27 6.50
CA SER A 75 9.69 21.24 6.26
C SER A 75 10.22 21.68 7.62
N GLN A 76 11.48 21.32 7.89
CA GLN A 76 12.31 21.77 9.02
C GLN A 76 12.22 20.89 10.28
N GLN A 77 13.15 19.95 10.42
CA GLN A 77 14.32 20.15 11.30
C GLN A 77 15.23 18.90 11.33
N PRO A 78 16.51 18.98 10.90
CA PRO A 78 17.51 18.00 11.34
C PRO A 78 18.01 18.43 12.72
N SER A 79 17.57 17.78 13.79
CA SER A 79 18.12 18.02 15.13
C SER A 79 19.38 17.18 15.32
N ILE A 80 20.53 17.69 14.89
CA ILE A 80 21.82 17.22 15.39
C ILE A 80 22.22 18.12 16.56
N THR A 81 22.13 17.59 17.77
CA THR A 81 22.72 18.22 18.95
C THR A 81 23.82 17.31 19.47
N LEU A 82 25.06 17.68 19.19
CA LEU A 82 26.25 17.18 19.88
C LEU A 82 26.84 18.36 20.64
N LYS A 83 26.44 18.53 21.91
CA LYS A 83 27.09 19.47 22.82
C LYS A 83 28.12 18.69 23.63
N MET A 84 29.37 18.75 23.19
CA MET A 84 30.53 18.27 23.95
C MET A 84 31.04 19.45 24.78
N ASP A 85 30.70 19.51 26.06
CA ASP A 85 31.25 20.51 26.97
C ASP A 85 32.68 20.10 27.36
N PHE A 86 33.67 20.84 26.87
CA PHE A 86 35.06 20.75 27.31
C PHE A 86 35.36 21.91 28.27
N GLY A 87 35.40 21.57 29.57
CA GLY A 87 36.04 22.22 30.73
C GLY A 87 36.47 23.70 30.72
N GLY A 88 36.18 24.35 31.85
CA GLY A 88 36.87 25.52 32.39
C GLY A 88 36.86 25.46 33.92
#